data_AF-A0A7K4GLX8-F1
#
_entry.id   AF-A0A7K4GLX8-F1
#
_cell.length_a   1.000
_cell.length_b   1.000
_cell.length_c   1.000
_cell.angle_alpha   90.00
_cell.angle_beta   90.00
_cell.angle_gamma   90.00
#
_symmetry.space_group_name_H-M   'P 1'
#
loop_
_entity.id
_entity.type
_entity.pdbx_description
1 polymer ?
#
loop_
_entity_poly.entity_id
_entity_poly.type
_entity_poly.pdbx_seq_one_letter_code
_entity_poly.pdbx_strand_id
1 'polypeptide(L)'
;MLTATIEQDGKTRVENIIVIDAHSHLGEDVDGATMMNPLAPGTGTFDFWGNVQGRLKTDWVATGEQSFSTKMDGKFTKISWSFNPYPFTDKLNIALESLGKRYSDLKEKSKFYSFIDQGVVFPFQDVFREKHPEARYRASNINVSRFTTRFPFSMRLIGYARCDPMEGEKAIKEVGYARENLGLRGLKLHPRSERWIDDIKSGKPQNVLIEAASYSLPVIFDTRGRGSILDIAELIKSTRSVIAQQYPDLLPHLKVIIAHFAQGNIGDHEVYNALVQPNTYGDLSMLHGEGAGNFFEDFRSWFKSQNKIRVDNRDWSEYLLYASDYPYFGDVHAQKLLKYIINKRFFDSGGTLNDVRNIMGLNQIKILPEYNLPQVRKDGPALPSTIISNAQNENINSYEIAIKAIAKLIVENKIDIKRFCIQFKETWNEFNDDVLLYTLKRATNEEVLIILTKLVKDRLALIAPLIKEISWNKFGYKYFNPRDRKFFSLILKQNYLAMEEKQVIDCLTQIY
;
A
#
# COMPACT_ATOMS: atom_id res chain seq x y z
N MET A 1 5.75 -4.67 9.71
CA MET A 1 5.03 -3.66 10.48
C MET A 1 5.89 -3.11 11.58
N LEU A 2 5.59 -1.87 11.94
CA LEU A 2 5.97 -1.25 13.20
C LEU A 2 4.91 -1.58 14.25
N THR A 3 5.32 -1.94 15.46
CA THR A 3 4.40 -2.20 16.57
C THR A 3 4.73 -1.28 17.73
N ALA A 4 3.71 -0.58 18.23
CA ALA A 4 3.78 0.27 19.42
C ALA A 4 3.17 -0.46 20.61
N THR A 5 3.95 -0.75 21.65
CA THR A 5 3.44 -1.11 22.98
C THR A 5 3.30 0.16 23.79
N ILE A 6 2.08 0.45 24.23
CA ILE A 6 1.69 1.71 24.87
C ILE A 6 1.26 1.40 26.29
N GLU A 7 1.97 1.95 27.27
CA GLU A 7 1.66 1.85 28.69
C GLU A 7 1.18 3.21 29.19
N GLN A 8 -0.08 3.28 29.63
CA GLN A 8 -0.73 4.51 30.12
C GLN A 8 -1.76 4.13 31.21
N ASP A 9 -1.75 4.83 32.35
CA ASP A 9 -2.67 4.59 33.49
C ASP A 9 -2.72 3.11 33.95
N GLY A 10 -1.57 2.43 33.98
CA GLY A 10 -1.49 1.01 34.35
C GLY A 10 -2.07 0.03 33.33
N LYS A 11 -2.54 0.52 32.17
CA LYS A 11 -3.02 -0.31 31.05
C LYS A 11 -1.96 -0.41 29.98
N THR A 12 -1.81 -1.61 29.43
CA THR A 12 -0.96 -1.86 28.26
C THR A 12 -1.85 -2.15 27.06
N ARG A 13 -1.58 -1.49 25.93
CA ARG A 13 -2.19 -1.85 24.64
C ARG A 13 -1.12 -1.92 23.55
N VAL A 14 -1.41 -2.70 22.51
CA VAL A 14 -0.51 -2.88 21.37
C VAL A 14 -1.20 -2.36 20.11
N GLU A 15 -0.54 -1.46 19.39
CA GLU A 15 -1.00 -0.95 18.10
C GLU A 15 -0.03 -1.42 17.00
N ASN A 16 -0.57 -2.06 15.96
CA ASN A 16 0.18 -2.43 14.76
C ASN A 16 0.04 -1.32 13.72
N ILE A 17 1.15 -0.92 13.11
CA ILE A 17 1.24 0.15 12.13
C ILE A 17 1.84 -0.43 10.86
N ILE A 18 1.06 -0.39 9.78
CA ILE A 18 1.52 -0.80 8.47
C ILE A 18 2.45 0.27 7.91
N VAL A 19 3.59 -0.16 7.42
CA VAL A 19 4.59 0.71 6.82
C VAL A 19 4.67 0.42 5.32
N ILE A 20 4.34 1.40 4.49
CA ILE A 20 4.44 1.32 3.04
C ILE A 20 5.40 2.38 2.56
N ASP A 21 6.46 1.97 1.89
CA ASP A 21 7.32 2.88 1.14
C ASP A 21 6.58 3.35 -0.12
N ALA A 22 6.09 4.59 -0.15
CA ALA A 22 5.27 5.10 -1.24
C ALA A 22 6.06 5.49 -2.50
N HIS A 23 7.40 5.44 -2.46
CA HIS A 23 8.23 5.84 -3.60
C HIS A 23 9.50 4.98 -3.70
N SER A 24 9.57 4.13 -4.72
CA SER A 24 10.78 3.41 -5.12
C SER A 24 10.74 3.12 -6.61
N HIS A 25 11.88 2.75 -7.21
CA HIS A 25 11.98 2.45 -8.64
C HIS A 25 12.47 1.03 -8.89
N LEU A 26 12.07 0.47 -10.03
CA LEU A 26 12.39 -0.88 -10.50
C LEU A 26 12.67 -0.86 -12.00
N GLY A 27 13.84 -1.34 -12.39
CA GLY A 27 14.39 -1.23 -13.74
C GLY A 27 15.80 -0.63 -13.73
N GLU A 28 16.16 0.03 -14.83
CA GLU A 28 17.43 0.72 -15.03
C GLU A 28 17.17 2.04 -15.74
N ASP A 29 17.62 3.16 -15.18
CA ASP A 29 17.47 4.48 -15.77
C ASP A 29 18.59 4.80 -16.77
N VAL A 30 18.38 5.79 -17.65
CA VAL A 30 19.39 6.28 -18.59
C VAL A 30 20.58 6.96 -17.89
N ASP A 31 20.43 7.35 -16.63
CA ASP A 31 21.51 7.93 -15.82
C ASP A 31 22.36 6.88 -15.08
N GLY A 32 22.03 5.59 -15.22
CA GLY A 32 22.74 4.46 -14.63
C GLY A 32 22.21 4.01 -13.26
N ALA A 33 21.23 4.70 -12.67
CA ALA A 33 20.55 4.18 -11.49
C ALA A 33 19.83 2.88 -11.83
N THR A 34 20.03 1.82 -11.03
CA THR A 34 19.52 0.49 -11.35
C THR A 34 19.01 -0.25 -10.12
N MET A 35 17.86 -0.90 -10.29
CA MET A 35 17.27 -1.87 -9.38
C MET A 35 16.49 -2.85 -10.25
N MET A 36 17.17 -3.82 -10.87
CA MET A 36 16.54 -4.75 -11.82
C MET A 36 15.85 -5.94 -11.13
N ASN A 37 16.26 -6.27 -9.90
CA ASN A 37 15.76 -7.42 -9.17
C ASN A 37 15.59 -7.04 -7.68
N PRO A 38 14.35 -7.08 -7.14
CA PRO A 38 14.09 -6.78 -5.72
C PRO A 38 14.85 -7.67 -4.72
N LEU A 39 15.33 -8.84 -5.16
CA LEU A 39 16.11 -9.80 -4.35
C LEU A 39 17.62 -9.71 -4.56
N ALA A 40 18.12 -8.81 -5.41
CA ALA A 40 19.55 -8.69 -5.64
C ALA A 40 20.28 -8.41 -4.29
N PRO A 41 21.26 -9.24 -3.90
CA PRO A 41 22.04 -8.95 -2.70
C PRO A 41 22.80 -7.62 -2.85
N GLY A 42 22.78 -6.77 -1.82
CA GLY A 42 23.45 -5.46 -1.81
C GLY A 42 22.68 -4.33 -2.52
N THR A 43 21.81 -4.63 -3.48
CA THR A 43 21.19 -3.63 -4.37
C THR A 43 19.69 -3.82 -4.62
N GLY A 44 19.08 -4.87 -4.06
CA GLY A 44 17.66 -5.14 -4.18
C GLY A 44 16.85 -4.40 -3.12
N THR A 45 15.58 -4.08 -3.44
CA THR A 45 14.65 -3.41 -2.52
C THR A 45 14.55 -4.07 -1.15
N PHE A 46 14.54 -5.40 -1.08
CA PHE A 46 14.38 -6.09 0.22
C PHE A 46 15.64 -6.03 1.08
N ASP A 47 16.82 -6.00 0.44
CA ASP A 47 18.08 -5.79 1.15
C ASP A 47 18.17 -4.35 1.67
N PHE A 48 17.78 -3.37 0.84
CA PHE A 48 17.62 -1.98 1.25
C PHE A 48 16.71 -1.83 2.49
N TRP A 49 15.53 -2.44 2.49
CA TRP A 49 14.63 -2.41 3.66
C TRP A 49 15.25 -3.08 4.88
N GLY A 50 16.01 -4.17 4.68
CA GLY A 50 16.73 -4.84 5.76
C GLY A 50 17.80 -3.94 6.38
N ASN A 51 18.52 -3.20 5.55
CA ASN A 51 19.52 -2.24 5.99
C ASN A 51 18.90 -1.06 6.75
N VAL A 52 17.77 -0.52 6.27
CA VAL A 52 17.00 0.52 6.99
C VAL A 52 16.57 0.01 8.38
N GLN A 53 16.02 -1.20 8.45
CA GLN A 53 15.63 -1.83 9.71
C GLN A 53 16.81 -2.01 10.66
N GLY A 54 17.94 -2.54 10.15
CA GLY A 54 19.15 -2.74 10.93
C GLY A 54 19.68 -1.44 11.52
N ARG A 55 19.71 -0.36 10.73
CA ARG A 55 20.13 0.96 11.19
C ARG A 55 19.22 1.55 12.26
N LEU A 56 17.90 1.38 12.14
CA LEU A 56 16.96 1.79 13.20
C LEU A 56 17.24 1.05 14.50
N LYS A 57 17.49 -0.27 14.46
CA LYS A 57 17.85 -1.04 15.66
C LYS A 57 19.17 -0.57 16.28
N THR A 58 20.19 -0.33 15.47
CA THR A 58 21.47 0.20 15.96
C THR A 58 21.30 1.56 16.62
N ASP A 59 20.51 2.44 16.01
CA ASP A 59 20.21 3.76 16.56
C ASP A 59 19.44 3.67 17.89
N TRP A 60 18.47 2.78 17.99
CA TRP A 60 17.75 2.46 19.22
C TRP A 60 18.65 1.98 20.35
N VAL A 61 19.60 1.09 20.05
CA VAL A 61 20.60 0.63 21.05
C VAL A 61 21.49 1.79 21.49
N ALA A 62 21.89 2.67 20.56
CA ALA A 62 22.77 3.80 20.86
C ALA A 62 22.08 4.92 21.65
N THR A 63 20.80 5.16 21.42
CA THR A 63 20.06 6.33 21.94
C THR A 63 19.06 5.99 23.04
N GLY A 64 18.63 4.75 23.16
CA GLY A 64 17.51 4.34 24.01
C GLY A 64 16.13 4.67 23.44
N GLU A 65 16.03 5.29 22.25
CA GLU A 65 14.77 5.73 21.63
C GLU A 65 13.84 4.58 21.18
N GLN A 66 14.22 3.32 21.41
CA GLN A 66 13.27 2.21 21.28
C GLN A 66 12.10 2.35 22.24
N SER A 67 12.34 2.88 23.44
CA SER A 67 11.34 3.06 24.48
C SER A 67 11.52 4.40 25.16
N PHE A 68 10.49 5.23 25.14
CA PHE A 68 10.52 6.55 25.76
C PHE A 68 9.19 6.90 26.40
N SER A 69 9.23 7.87 27.30
CA SER A 69 8.04 8.44 27.92
C SER A 69 7.74 9.84 27.37
N THR A 70 6.47 10.10 27.08
CA THR A 70 5.97 11.38 26.57
C THR A 70 4.61 11.68 27.18
N LYS A 71 3.98 12.80 26.79
CA LYS A 71 2.59 13.11 27.11
C LYS A 71 1.70 12.89 25.91
N MET A 72 0.76 11.96 26.00
CA MET A 72 -0.30 11.78 25.01
C MET A 72 -1.65 12.06 25.67
N ASP A 73 -2.46 12.92 25.06
CA ASP A 73 -3.78 13.31 25.58
C ASP A 73 -3.74 13.81 27.04
N GLY A 74 -2.69 14.58 27.36
CA GLY A 74 -2.47 15.14 28.70
C GLY A 74 -1.96 14.14 29.75
N LYS A 75 -1.78 12.87 29.39
CA LYS A 75 -1.38 11.79 30.30
C LYS A 75 0.04 11.32 30.02
N PHE A 76 0.72 10.89 31.07
CA PHE A 76 2.04 10.26 30.93
C PHE A 76 1.90 8.90 30.25
N THR A 77 2.63 8.72 29.16
CA THR A 77 2.54 7.52 28.32
C THR A 77 3.95 7.05 28.01
N LYS A 78 4.21 5.76 28.23
CA LYS A 78 5.43 5.12 27.72
C LYS A 78 5.09 4.39 26.42
N ILE A 79 5.89 4.65 25.39
CA ILE A 79 5.79 4.00 24.09
C ILE A 79 7.04 3.16 23.90
N SER A 80 6.88 1.90 23.48
CA SER A 80 7.98 1.02 23.13
C SER A 80 7.77 0.42 21.74
N TRP A 81 8.79 0.51 20.89
CA TRP A 81 8.73 0.06 19.50
C TRP A 81 9.32 -1.34 19.30
N SER A 82 8.69 -2.09 18.41
CA SER A 82 9.21 -3.35 17.89
C SER A 82 8.86 -3.52 16.42
N PHE A 83 9.55 -4.45 15.74
CA PHE A 83 9.25 -4.82 14.37
C PHE A 83 8.67 -6.22 14.33
N ASN A 84 7.43 -6.32 13.85
CA ASN A 84 6.73 -7.59 13.73
C ASN A 84 6.25 -7.77 12.29
N PRO A 85 6.33 -9.00 11.75
CA PRO A 85 5.77 -9.28 10.43
C PRO A 85 4.24 -9.18 10.48
N TYR A 86 3.63 -8.80 9.35
CA TYR A 86 2.17 -8.76 9.23
C TYR A 86 1.58 -10.17 9.46
N PRO A 87 0.54 -10.37 10.31
CA PRO A 87 0.16 -11.70 10.77
C PRO A 87 -0.23 -12.68 9.66
N PHE A 88 -0.93 -12.21 8.61
CA PHE A 88 -1.31 -13.08 7.50
C PHE A 88 -0.09 -13.54 6.70
N THR A 89 0.80 -12.63 6.30
CA THR A 89 2.01 -12.99 5.54
C THR A 89 2.97 -13.83 6.37
N ASP A 90 3.06 -13.58 7.68
CA ASP A 90 3.90 -14.36 8.57
C ASP A 90 3.43 -15.81 8.66
N LYS A 91 2.13 -16.01 8.90
CA LYS A 91 1.52 -17.35 8.95
C LYS A 91 1.66 -18.09 7.62
N LEU A 92 1.50 -17.39 6.50
CA LEU A 92 1.71 -17.97 5.18
C LEU A 92 3.16 -18.41 4.98
N ASN A 93 4.12 -17.57 5.37
CA ASN A 93 5.55 -17.91 5.29
C ASN A 93 5.91 -19.11 6.19
N ILE A 94 5.37 -19.19 7.41
CA ILE A 94 5.55 -20.35 8.31
C ILE A 94 4.99 -21.62 7.67
N ALA A 95 3.79 -21.54 7.07
CA ALA A 95 3.20 -22.68 6.38
C ALA A 95 4.06 -23.12 5.18
N LEU A 96 4.58 -22.19 4.38
CA LEU A 96 5.49 -22.49 3.26
C LEU A 96 6.82 -23.10 3.73
N GLU A 97 7.40 -22.57 4.81
CA GLU A 97 8.61 -23.12 5.45
C GLU A 97 8.39 -24.57 5.89
N SER A 98 7.26 -24.84 6.57
CA SER A 98 6.91 -26.19 7.04
C SER A 98 6.74 -27.23 5.92
N LEU A 99 6.40 -26.78 4.70
CA LEU A 99 6.29 -27.66 3.54
C LEU A 99 7.67 -28.03 2.96
N GLY A 100 8.74 -27.29 3.29
CA GLY A 100 10.11 -27.59 2.86
C GLY A 100 10.33 -27.54 1.34
N LYS A 101 9.47 -26.83 0.61
CA LYS A 101 9.44 -26.78 -0.86
C LYS A 101 9.69 -25.36 -1.39
N ARG A 102 9.19 -25.04 -2.59
CA ARG A 102 9.27 -23.69 -3.18
C ARG A 102 8.81 -22.65 -2.16
N TYR A 103 9.61 -21.59 -2.01
CA TYR A 103 9.36 -20.47 -1.09
C TYR A 103 9.50 -20.78 0.42
N SER A 104 10.06 -21.93 0.80
CA SER A 104 10.31 -22.25 2.21
C SER A 104 11.28 -21.28 2.89
N ASP A 105 12.13 -20.60 2.12
CA ASP A 105 13.11 -19.63 2.57
C ASP A 105 12.53 -18.24 2.90
N LEU A 106 11.27 -17.97 2.54
CA LEU A 106 10.66 -16.66 2.74
C LEU A 106 10.54 -16.29 4.23
N LYS A 107 10.28 -17.26 5.11
CA LYS A 107 10.17 -17.00 6.56
C LYS A 107 11.48 -16.45 7.10
N GLU A 108 12.59 -17.13 6.82
CA GLU A 108 13.91 -16.70 7.25
C GLU A 108 14.28 -15.33 6.68
N LYS A 109 14.11 -15.13 5.37
CA LYS A 109 14.41 -13.85 4.72
C LYS A 109 13.58 -12.69 5.30
N SER A 110 12.30 -12.93 5.57
CA SER A 110 11.39 -11.88 6.04
C SER A 110 11.74 -11.29 7.42
N LYS A 111 12.52 -12.00 8.24
CA LYS A 111 12.99 -11.51 9.56
C LYS A 111 13.84 -10.23 9.43
N PHE A 112 14.56 -10.09 8.32
CA PHE A 112 15.49 -8.99 8.14
C PHE A 112 14.81 -7.70 7.68
N TYR A 113 13.67 -7.79 7.01
CA TYR A 113 12.92 -6.64 6.45
C TYR A 113 11.45 -6.61 6.90
N SER A 114 11.17 -7.08 8.11
CA SER A 114 9.82 -7.14 8.66
C SER A 114 9.22 -5.76 8.94
N PHE A 115 10.04 -4.71 9.11
CA PHE A 115 9.59 -3.36 9.42
C PHE A 115 8.71 -2.76 8.31
N ILE A 116 9.22 -2.71 7.06
CA ILE A 116 8.47 -2.24 5.89
C ILE A 116 7.58 -3.38 5.39
N ASP A 117 6.28 -3.15 5.22
CA ASP A 117 5.31 -4.18 4.84
C ASP A 117 5.16 -4.30 3.33
N GLN A 118 5.10 -3.17 2.64
CA GLN A 118 5.01 -3.08 1.19
C GLN A 118 5.80 -1.89 0.66
N GLY A 119 6.06 -1.86 -0.64
CA GLY A 119 6.59 -0.69 -1.33
C GLY A 119 5.93 -0.47 -2.67
N VAL A 120 5.66 0.77 -3.00
CA VAL A 120 5.28 1.21 -4.34
C VAL A 120 6.55 1.27 -5.19
N VAL A 121 6.51 0.64 -6.35
CA VAL A 121 7.62 0.64 -7.31
C VAL A 121 7.18 1.16 -8.67
N PHE A 122 8.02 2.00 -9.27
CA PHE A 122 7.81 2.61 -10.58
C PHE A 122 8.82 2.11 -11.60
N PRO A 123 8.49 2.12 -12.89
CA PRO A 123 9.48 2.01 -13.93
C PRO A 123 10.36 3.27 -13.99
N PHE A 124 11.66 3.07 -14.18
CA PHE A 124 12.61 4.15 -14.44
C PHE A 124 12.37 4.83 -15.79
N GLN A 125 13.12 5.91 -16.04
CA GLN A 125 13.26 6.45 -17.38
C GLN A 125 14.22 5.54 -18.13
N ASP A 126 13.70 4.43 -18.63
CA ASP A 126 14.56 3.29 -18.89
C ASP A 126 14.94 3.06 -20.35
N VAL A 127 15.88 2.13 -20.49
CA VAL A 127 16.41 1.59 -21.74
C VAL A 127 15.42 0.67 -22.48
N PHE A 128 14.22 0.44 -21.94
CA PHE A 128 13.25 -0.50 -22.53
C PHE A 128 12.25 0.17 -23.47
N ARG A 129 12.21 1.51 -23.52
CA ARG A 129 11.24 2.31 -24.29
C ARG A 129 11.02 1.85 -25.74
N GLU A 130 12.08 1.45 -26.42
CA GLU A 130 12.01 1.09 -27.85
C GLU A 130 11.42 -0.31 -28.11
N LYS A 131 11.27 -1.16 -27.08
CA LYS A 131 10.86 -2.56 -27.26
C LYS A 131 9.37 -2.75 -27.57
N HIS A 132 8.53 -1.79 -27.21
CA HIS A 132 7.07 -1.85 -27.38
C HIS A 132 6.51 -0.46 -27.73
N PRO A 133 6.37 -0.12 -29.03
CA PRO A 133 6.11 1.25 -29.50
C PRO A 133 4.63 1.69 -29.38
N GLU A 134 3.76 0.86 -28.83
CA GLU A 134 2.33 1.18 -28.60
C GLU A 134 2.18 2.40 -27.68
N ALA A 135 3.06 2.52 -26.68
CA ALA A 135 3.23 3.68 -25.81
C ALA A 135 4.67 3.70 -25.28
N ARG A 136 5.23 4.89 -25.01
CA ARG A 136 6.64 5.08 -24.64
C ARG A 136 7.14 4.17 -23.52
N TYR A 137 6.29 3.82 -22.57
CA TYR A 137 6.65 3.02 -21.38
C TYR A 137 6.01 1.64 -21.32
N ARG A 138 5.42 1.15 -22.43
CA ARG A 138 4.74 -0.14 -22.46
C ARG A 138 5.64 -1.28 -21.98
N ALA A 139 6.89 -1.31 -22.46
CA ALA A 139 7.87 -2.33 -22.08
C ALA A 139 8.20 -2.29 -20.58
N SER A 140 8.43 -1.07 -20.06
CA SER A 140 8.75 -0.78 -18.67
C SER A 140 7.62 -1.19 -17.73
N ASN A 141 6.38 -0.86 -18.10
CA ASN A 141 5.17 -1.24 -17.36
C ASN A 141 4.99 -2.77 -17.31
N ILE A 142 5.22 -3.46 -18.43
CA ILE A 142 5.20 -4.93 -18.49
C ILE A 142 6.26 -5.50 -17.53
N ASN A 143 7.46 -4.93 -17.51
CA ASN A 143 8.53 -5.40 -16.64
C ASN A 143 8.17 -5.25 -15.15
N VAL A 144 7.71 -4.07 -14.73
CA VAL A 144 7.29 -3.84 -13.34
C VAL A 144 6.14 -4.76 -12.94
N SER A 145 5.15 -4.93 -13.81
CA SER A 145 4.00 -5.82 -13.57
C SER A 145 4.42 -7.26 -13.26
N ARG A 146 5.46 -7.80 -13.91
CA ARG A 146 5.94 -9.17 -13.68
C ARG A 146 6.36 -9.41 -12.23
N PHE A 147 6.87 -8.39 -11.55
CA PHE A 147 7.22 -8.47 -10.14
C PHE A 147 6.01 -8.14 -9.26
N THR A 148 5.23 -7.12 -9.59
CA THR A 148 4.20 -6.63 -8.65
C THR A 148 2.89 -7.41 -8.70
N THR A 149 2.76 -8.37 -9.62
CA THR A 149 1.53 -9.16 -9.81
C THR A 149 1.72 -10.67 -9.70
N ARG A 150 2.88 -11.12 -9.21
CA ARG A 150 3.18 -12.55 -9.03
C ARG A 150 3.77 -12.83 -7.65
N PHE A 151 3.34 -13.92 -7.05
CA PHE A 151 3.90 -14.38 -5.77
C PHE A 151 5.39 -14.76 -5.96
N PRO A 152 6.27 -14.43 -4.99
CA PRO A 152 5.99 -13.84 -3.68
C PRO A 152 6.00 -12.30 -3.67
N PHE A 153 6.47 -11.67 -4.75
CA PHE A 153 6.72 -10.24 -4.82
C PHE A 153 5.45 -9.40 -4.73
N SER A 154 4.34 -9.87 -5.30
CA SER A 154 3.01 -9.24 -5.19
C SER A 154 2.52 -9.04 -3.75
N MET A 155 3.07 -9.79 -2.79
CA MET A 155 2.76 -9.61 -1.38
C MET A 155 3.52 -8.43 -0.75
N ARG A 156 4.53 -7.91 -1.44
CA ARG A 156 5.48 -6.92 -0.93
C ARG A 156 5.57 -5.68 -1.81
N LEU A 157 5.21 -5.78 -3.09
CA LEU A 157 5.38 -4.71 -4.06
C LEU A 157 4.04 -4.30 -4.68
N ILE A 158 3.87 -2.99 -4.85
CA ILE A 158 2.72 -2.35 -5.48
C ILE A 158 3.23 -1.66 -6.73
N GLY A 159 2.86 -2.17 -7.91
CA GLY A 159 3.33 -1.62 -9.17
C GLY A 159 2.52 -0.42 -9.60
N TYR A 160 3.18 0.69 -9.90
CA TYR A 160 2.59 1.83 -10.57
C TYR A 160 3.11 1.86 -12.00
N ALA A 161 2.25 2.25 -12.93
CA ALA A 161 2.61 2.41 -14.33
C ALA A 161 3.29 3.75 -14.56
N ARG A 162 3.80 3.93 -15.78
CA ARG A 162 4.26 5.21 -16.29
C ARG A 162 3.62 5.46 -17.66
N CYS A 163 3.32 6.70 -17.97
CA CYS A 163 2.96 7.12 -19.32
C CYS A 163 3.53 8.52 -19.58
N ASP A 164 3.66 8.90 -20.86
CA ASP A 164 4.06 10.24 -21.24
C ASP A 164 2.82 11.00 -21.73
N PRO A 165 2.31 12.00 -20.98
CA PRO A 165 1.12 12.75 -21.37
C PRO A 165 1.25 13.40 -22.76
N MET A 166 2.47 13.67 -23.22
CA MET A 166 2.70 14.33 -24.50
C MET A 166 2.32 13.45 -25.70
N GLU A 167 2.21 12.12 -25.52
CA GLU A 167 1.75 11.16 -26.54
C GLU A 167 0.23 11.21 -26.79
N GLY A 168 -0.52 12.06 -26.07
CA GLY A 168 -1.95 12.27 -26.27
C GLY A 168 -2.77 10.99 -26.06
N GLU A 169 -3.50 10.55 -27.08
CA GLU A 169 -4.38 9.38 -26.98
C GLU A 169 -3.64 8.09 -26.61
N LYS A 170 -2.38 7.92 -27.01
CA LYS A 170 -1.56 6.77 -26.60
C LYS A 170 -1.38 6.72 -25.08
N ALA A 171 -1.16 7.87 -24.45
CA ALA A 171 -0.99 7.98 -23.01
C ALA A 171 -2.27 7.55 -22.26
N ILE A 172 -3.43 7.97 -22.76
CA ILE A 172 -4.75 7.60 -22.22
C ILE A 172 -4.96 6.09 -22.34
N LYS A 173 -4.72 5.50 -23.52
CA LYS A 173 -4.81 4.05 -23.73
C LYS A 173 -3.83 3.26 -22.85
N GLU A 174 -2.66 3.82 -22.57
CA GLU A 174 -1.68 3.19 -21.69
C GLU A 174 -2.16 3.13 -20.24
N VAL A 175 -2.88 4.15 -19.75
CA VAL A 175 -3.49 4.12 -18.41
C VAL A 175 -4.47 2.96 -18.28
N GLY A 176 -5.38 2.80 -19.24
CA GLY A 176 -6.33 1.68 -19.27
C GLY A 176 -5.63 0.33 -19.35
N TYR A 177 -4.67 0.18 -20.27
CA TYR A 177 -3.89 -1.06 -20.41
C TYR A 177 -3.13 -1.43 -19.13
N ALA A 178 -2.49 -0.45 -18.48
CA ALA A 178 -1.77 -0.67 -17.23
C ALA A 178 -2.67 -1.19 -16.12
N ARG A 179 -3.89 -0.65 -15.98
CA ARG A 179 -4.83 -1.10 -14.96
C ARG A 179 -5.43 -2.46 -15.31
N GLU A 180 -5.99 -2.59 -16.51
CA GLU A 180 -6.84 -3.71 -16.88
C GLU A 180 -6.05 -4.95 -17.27
N ASN A 181 -4.96 -4.79 -18.02
CA ASN A 181 -4.17 -5.89 -18.53
C ASN A 181 -2.98 -6.20 -17.63
N LEU A 182 -2.29 -5.18 -17.11
CA LEU A 182 -1.10 -5.38 -16.29
C LEU A 182 -1.39 -5.45 -14.78
N GLY A 183 -2.58 -5.05 -14.34
CA GLY A 183 -2.97 -5.07 -12.94
C GLY A 183 -2.20 -4.09 -12.05
N LEU A 184 -1.60 -3.05 -12.64
CA LEU A 184 -0.93 -1.97 -11.93
C LEU A 184 -1.95 -1.11 -11.17
N ARG A 185 -1.49 -0.44 -10.11
CA ARG A 185 -2.34 0.12 -9.04
C ARG A 185 -2.15 1.62 -8.84
N GLY A 186 -1.42 2.28 -9.72
CA GLY A 186 -1.24 3.73 -9.78
C GLY A 186 -0.45 4.13 -11.01
N LEU A 187 -0.11 5.42 -11.11
CA LEU A 187 0.61 6.01 -12.24
C LEU A 187 1.69 6.96 -11.74
N LYS A 188 2.85 6.99 -12.40
CA LYS A 188 3.92 7.96 -12.25
C LYS A 188 4.02 8.81 -13.51
N LEU A 189 4.08 10.12 -13.32
CA LEU A 189 4.37 11.12 -14.34
C LEU A 189 5.65 11.85 -13.94
N HIS A 190 6.57 12.11 -14.87
CA HIS A 190 7.87 12.68 -14.53
C HIS A 190 8.23 13.87 -15.44
N PRO A 191 7.58 15.05 -15.26
CA PRO A 191 7.72 16.18 -16.18
C PRO A 191 9.15 16.60 -16.48
N ARG A 192 10.03 16.59 -15.47
CA ARG A 192 11.43 17.02 -15.62
C ARG A 192 12.24 16.09 -16.53
N SER A 193 12.40 14.82 -16.15
CA SER A 193 13.17 13.85 -16.94
C SER A 193 12.55 13.55 -18.30
N GLU A 194 11.24 13.75 -18.44
CA GLU A 194 10.49 13.58 -19.70
C GLU A 194 10.46 14.82 -20.59
N ARG A 195 11.00 15.95 -20.11
CA ARG A 195 11.14 17.22 -20.84
C ARG A 195 9.82 17.89 -21.22
N TRP A 196 8.82 17.83 -20.33
CA TRP A 196 7.55 18.57 -20.47
C TRP A 196 7.24 19.40 -19.21
N ILE A 197 8.27 19.83 -18.48
CA ILE A 197 8.13 20.66 -17.26
C ILE A 197 7.32 21.94 -17.52
N ASP A 198 7.49 22.57 -18.68
CA ASP A 198 6.78 23.80 -19.07
C ASP A 198 5.34 23.53 -19.52
N ASP A 199 4.99 22.27 -19.78
CA ASP A 199 3.67 21.82 -20.25
C ASP A 199 2.82 21.16 -19.15
N ILE A 200 3.24 21.22 -17.87
CA ILE A 200 2.49 20.64 -16.73
C ILE A 200 1.03 21.11 -16.76
N LYS A 201 0.79 22.38 -17.08
CA LYS A 201 -0.53 23.00 -17.06
C LYS A 201 -1.31 22.85 -18.37
N SER A 202 -0.76 22.16 -19.35
CA SER A 202 -1.45 21.92 -20.61
C SER A 202 -2.65 20.98 -20.43
N GLY A 203 -3.53 20.92 -21.44
CA GLY A 203 -4.67 19.97 -21.41
C GLY A 203 -4.26 18.50 -21.46
N LYS A 204 -3.01 18.18 -21.84
CA LYS A 204 -2.57 16.79 -22.02
C LYS A 204 -2.40 16.04 -20.68
N PRO A 205 -1.66 16.55 -19.66
CA PRO A 205 -1.65 15.96 -18.32
C PRO A 205 -3.06 15.90 -17.69
N GLN A 206 -3.90 16.91 -17.90
CA GLN A 206 -5.27 16.91 -17.40
C GLN A 206 -6.08 15.71 -17.91
N ASN A 207 -5.99 15.38 -19.20
CA ASN A 207 -6.67 14.22 -19.76
C ASN A 207 -6.17 12.89 -19.14
N VAL A 208 -4.87 12.79 -18.87
CA VAL A 208 -4.31 11.62 -18.17
C VAL A 208 -4.83 11.52 -16.73
N LEU A 209 -4.97 12.63 -16.01
CA LEU A 209 -5.53 12.65 -14.67
C LEU A 209 -7.02 12.25 -14.64
N ILE A 210 -7.80 12.68 -15.63
CA ILE A 210 -9.21 12.28 -15.78
C ILE A 210 -9.30 10.77 -16.04
N GLU A 211 -8.47 10.24 -16.93
CA GLU A 211 -8.43 8.80 -17.21
C GLU A 211 -7.98 7.99 -16.00
N ALA A 212 -6.96 8.45 -15.27
CA ALA A 212 -6.53 7.80 -14.04
C ALA A 212 -7.65 7.77 -12.97
N ALA A 213 -8.45 8.84 -12.88
CA ALA A 213 -9.59 8.92 -11.97
C ALA A 213 -10.70 7.91 -12.32
N SER A 214 -10.92 7.58 -13.60
CA SER A 214 -11.90 6.55 -14.01
C SER A 214 -11.58 5.16 -13.43
N TYR A 215 -10.29 4.90 -13.20
CA TYR A 215 -9.78 3.69 -12.57
C TYR A 215 -9.42 3.86 -11.09
N SER A 216 -9.68 5.04 -10.53
CA SER A 216 -9.29 5.43 -9.17
C SER A 216 -7.80 5.24 -8.86
N LEU A 217 -6.96 5.39 -9.89
CA LEU A 217 -5.50 5.29 -9.80
C LEU A 217 -4.93 6.56 -9.14
N PRO A 218 -4.14 6.43 -8.07
CA PRO A 218 -3.30 7.54 -7.61
C PRO A 218 -2.22 7.86 -8.64
N VAL A 219 -2.01 9.15 -8.90
CA VAL A 219 -0.99 9.66 -9.83
C VAL A 219 0.07 10.42 -9.06
N ILE A 220 1.32 9.96 -9.11
CA ILE A 220 2.47 10.67 -8.56
C ILE A 220 3.17 11.49 -9.63
N PHE A 221 3.37 12.78 -9.35
CA PHE A 221 4.27 13.64 -10.12
C PHE A 221 5.64 13.60 -9.47
N ASP A 222 6.56 12.87 -10.10
CA ASP A 222 7.95 12.78 -9.69
C ASP A 222 8.73 13.96 -10.27
N THR A 223 8.72 15.05 -9.53
CA THR A 223 9.47 16.27 -9.82
C THR A 223 9.76 16.99 -8.51
N ARG A 224 10.65 17.97 -8.57
CA ARG A 224 11.03 18.79 -7.42
C ARG A 224 11.14 20.25 -7.82
N GLY A 225 11.05 21.11 -6.81
CA GLY A 225 11.21 22.54 -6.96
C GLY A 225 9.89 23.27 -6.96
N ARG A 226 9.89 24.39 -6.25
CA ARG A 226 8.73 25.24 -5.97
C ARG A 226 7.84 25.51 -7.18
N GLY A 227 8.40 25.97 -8.30
CA GLY A 227 7.62 26.30 -9.50
C GLY A 227 6.78 25.12 -10.00
N SER A 228 7.41 23.95 -10.17
CA SER A 228 6.70 22.75 -10.62
C SER A 228 5.62 22.28 -9.64
N ILE A 229 5.85 22.43 -8.33
CA ILE A 229 4.84 22.10 -7.30
C ILE A 229 3.60 23.00 -7.45
N LEU A 230 3.79 24.29 -7.67
CA LEU A 230 2.70 25.24 -7.86
C LEU A 230 1.95 25.00 -9.17
N ASP A 231 2.66 24.67 -10.25
CA ASP A 231 2.04 24.31 -11.53
C ASP A 231 1.21 23.03 -11.43
N ILE A 232 1.69 22.02 -10.70
CA ILE A 232 0.93 20.79 -10.41
C ILE A 232 -0.31 21.13 -9.58
N ALA A 233 -0.20 22.00 -8.58
CA ALA A 233 -1.35 22.42 -7.78
C ALA A 233 -2.43 23.13 -8.62
N GLU A 234 -2.01 23.95 -9.58
CA GLU A 234 -2.92 24.59 -10.54
C GLU A 234 -3.59 23.55 -11.47
N LEU A 235 -2.82 22.58 -11.98
CA LEU A 235 -3.34 21.45 -12.76
C LEU A 235 -4.37 20.63 -11.97
N ILE A 236 -4.11 20.32 -10.69
CA ILE A 236 -5.05 19.59 -9.84
C ILE A 236 -6.35 20.37 -9.71
N LYS A 237 -6.25 21.68 -9.42
CA LYS A 237 -7.41 22.56 -9.27
C LYS A 237 -8.24 22.62 -10.56
N SER A 238 -7.61 22.82 -11.72
CA SER A 238 -8.31 22.90 -13.00
C SER A 238 -8.95 21.57 -13.38
N THR A 239 -8.24 20.45 -13.19
CA THR A 239 -8.74 19.09 -13.41
C THR A 239 -9.95 18.79 -12.53
N ARG A 240 -9.87 19.16 -11.24
CA ARG A 240 -10.97 19.02 -10.29
C ARG A 240 -12.22 19.78 -10.74
N SER A 241 -12.06 21.01 -11.25
CA SER A 241 -13.17 21.79 -11.80
C SER A 241 -13.79 21.14 -13.03
N VAL A 242 -12.97 20.65 -13.96
CA VAL A 242 -13.45 19.93 -15.16
C VAL A 242 -14.21 18.66 -14.77
N ILE A 243 -13.64 17.84 -13.89
CA ILE A 243 -14.28 16.62 -13.39
C ILE A 243 -15.59 16.94 -12.68
N ALA A 244 -15.63 17.93 -11.79
CA ALA A 244 -16.86 18.29 -11.09
C ALA A 244 -17.99 18.72 -12.04
N GLN A 245 -17.64 19.36 -13.17
CA GLN A 245 -18.62 19.81 -14.16
C GLN A 245 -19.04 18.71 -15.14
N GLN A 246 -18.12 17.88 -15.60
CA GLN A 246 -18.33 16.95 -16.71
C GLN A 246 -18.45 15.48 -16.28
N TYR A 247 -17.80 15.11 -15.18
CA TYR A 247 -17.68 13.74 -14.68
C TYR A 247 -17.77 13.67 -13.14
N PRO A 248 -18.84 14.20 -12.51
CA PRO A 248 -18.88 14.39 -11.06
C PRO A 248 -18.63 13.09 -10.25
N ASP A 249 -19.01 11.93 -10.80
CA ASP A 249 -18.76 10.62 -10.20
C ASP A 249 -17.26 10.26 -10.09
N LEU A 250 -16.40 10.87 -10.90
CA LEU A 250 -14.95 10.67 -10.87
C LEU A 250 -14.25 11.56 -9.83
N LEU A 251 -14.93 12.59 -9.31
CA LEU A 251 -14.32 13.56 -8.38
C LEU A 251 -13.74 12.91 -7.11
N PRO A 252 -14.42 11.94 -6.46
CA PRO A 252 -13.85 11.24 -5.30
C PRO A 252 -12.65 10.35 -5.65
N HIS A 253 -12.42 10.08 -6.94
CA HIS A 253 -11.40 9.17 -7.43
C HIS A 253 -10.15 9.88 -7.94
N LEU A 254 -10.18 11.20 -8.14
CA LEU A 254 -8.99 12.01 -8.39
C LEU A 254 -8.06 11.98 -7.17
N LYS A 255 -6.82 11.54 -7.36
CA LYS A 255 -5.80 11.47 -6.30
C LYS A 255 -4.45 11.78 -6.92
N VAL A 256 -3.82 12.86 -6.46
CA VAL A 256 -2.53 13.31 -6.98
C VAL A 256 -1.53 13.41 -5.85
N ILE A 257 -0.36 12.82 -6.04
CA ILE A 257 0.78 12.85 -5.12
C ILE A 257 1.84 13.78 -5.72
N ILE A 258 2.32 14.73 -4.94
CA ILE A 258 3.44 15.60 -5.29
C ILE A 258 4.69 15.03 -4.61
N ALA A 259 5.63 14.50 -5.40
CA ALA A 259 6.86 13.95 -4.86
C ALA A 259 7.80 15.04 -4.32
N HIS A 260 8.63 14.69 -3.35
CA HIS A 260 9.74 15.54 -2.84
C HIS A 260 9.31 16.92 -2.36
N PHE A 261 8.03 17.15 -2.07
CA PHE A 261 7.50 18.51 -1.94
C PHE A 261 8.13 19.28 -0.76
N ALA A 262 8.52 18.57 0.30
CA ALA A 262 9.15 19.16 1.48
C ALA A 262 10.64 19.51 1.25
N GLN A 263 11.30 18.88 0.28
CA GLN A 263 12.73 19.05 0.06
C GLN A 263 13.06 20.46 -0.43
N GLY A 264 13.70 21.24 0.44
CA GLY A 264 14.07 22.63 0.15
C GLY A 264 12.91 23.64 0.26
N ASN A 265 11.74 23.23 0.76
CA ASN A 265 10.55 24.09 0.87
C ASN A 265 9.98 24.15 2.30
N ILE A 266 10.79 23.84 3.31
CA ILE A 266 10.39 23.97 4.73
C ILE A 266 10.14 25.45 5.03
N GLY A 267 8.98 25.77 5.60
CA GLY A 267 8.54 27.14 5.87
C GLY A 267 7.94 27.86 4.65
N ASP A 268 7.89 27.22 3.47
CA ASP A 268 7.20 27.79 2.30
C ASP A 268 5.69 27.49 2.40
N HIS A 269 4.96 28.44 2.98
CA HIS A 269 3.52 28.32 3.15
C HIS A 269 2.74 28.29 1.83
N GLU A 270 3.31 28.75 0.70
CA GLU A 270 2.66 28.61 -0.60
C GLU A 270 2.74 27.16 -1.08
N VAL A 271 3.90 26.51 -0.93
CA VAL A 271 4.06 25.07 -1.16
C VAL A 271 3.15 24.26 -0.23
N TYR A 272 3.03 24.65 1.04
CA TYR A 272 2.10 23.99 1.96
C TYR A 272 0.64 24.14 1.52
N ASN A 273 0.22 25.30 1.01
CA ASN A 273 -1.11 25.50 0.44
C ASN A 273 -1.33 24.67 -0.83
N ALA A 274 -0.31 24.54 -1.68
CA ALA A 274 -0.36 23.70 -2.86
C ALA A 274 -0.64 22.22 -2.51
N LEU A 275 -0.04 21.73 -1.42
CA LEU A 275 -0.31 20.41 -0.87
C LEU A 275 -1.69 20.31 -0.19
N VAL A 276 -2.06 21.32 0.61
CA VAL A 276 -3.28 21.31 1.43
C VAL A 276 -4.48 21.81 0.62
N GLN A 277 -4.84 21.00 -0.37
CA GLN A 277 -6.05 21.13 -1.17
C GLN A 277 -6.71 19.76 -1.37
N PRO A 278 -8.00 19.71 -1.74
CA PRO A 278 -8.68 18.44 -2.01
C PRO A 278 -7.94 17.59 -3.06
N ASN A 279 -8.03 16.27 -2.93
CA ASN A 279 -7.46 15.30 -3.87
C ASN A 279 -5.92 15.27 -3.94
N THR A 280 -5.22 15.96 -3.04
CA THR A 280 -3.75 16.10 -3.06
C THR A 280 -3.09 15.42 -1.86
N TYR A 281 -1.93 14.83 -2.12
CA TYR A 281 -1.03 14.19 -1.16
C TYR A 281 0.41 14.59 -1.50
N GLY A 282 1.32 14.44 -0.54
CA GLY A 282 2.72 14.78 -0.68
C GLY A 282 3.56 13.64 -0.14
N ASP A 283 4.50 13.16 -0.95
CA ASP A 283 5.49 12.22 -0.43
C ASP A 283 6.62 12.96 0.28
N LEU A 284 7.22 12.29 1.26
CA LEU A 284 8.28 12.84 2.10
C LEU A 284 9.66 12.35 1.67
N SER A 285 9.81 11.84 0.45
CA SER A 285 11.13 11.42 -0.02
C SER A 285 12.10 12.60 -0.10
N MET A 286 13.39 12.30 -0.01
CA MET A 286 14.50 13.24 0.23
C MET A 286 14.49 13.98 1.58
N LEU A 287 13.38 14.07 2.31
CA LEU A 287 13.36 14.69 3.64
C LEU A 287 14.10 13.82 4.65
N HIS A 288 15.07 14.38 5.39
CA HIS A 288 15.87 13.60 6.34
C HIS A 288 16.49 14.48 7.44
N GLY A 289 16.94 13.83 8.51
CA GLY A 289 17.71 14.46 9.59
C GLY A 289 16.92 15.54 10.33
N GLU A 290 17.59 16.62 10.72
CA GLU A 290 16.93 17.77 11.38
C GLU A 290 15.89 18.44 10.49
N GLY A 291 16.08 18.40 9.16
CA GLY A 291 15.11 18.92 8.20
C GLY A 291 13.75 18.23 8.34
N ALA A 292 13.73 16.92 8.58
CA ALA A 292 12.47 16.21 8.86
C ALA A 292 11.76 16.79 10.08
N GLY A 293 12.52 17.06 11.16
CA GLY A 293 11.92 17.60 12.37
C GLY A 293 11.38 19.00 12.23
N ASN A 294 12.17 19.87 11.61
CA ASN A 294 11.75 21.24 11.34
C ASN A 294 10.49 21.26 10.45
N PHE A 295 10.43 20.41 9.42
CA PHE A 295 9.25 20.28 8.57
C PHE A 295 8.00 19.87 9.37
N PHE A 296 8.05 18.78 10.14
CA PHE A 296 6.85 18.30 10.83
C PHE A 296 6.33 19.27 11.89
N GLU A 297 7.24 19.93 12.62
CA GLU A 297 6.89 20.94 13.62
C GLU A 297 6.24 22.16 12.96
N ASP A 298 6.86 22.68 11.91
CA ASP A 298 6.42 23.85 11.17
C ASP A 298 5.11 23.59 10.40
N PHE A 299 5.05 22.54 9.56
CA PHE A 299 3.87 22.19 8.77
C PHE A 299 2.64 21.96 9.64
N ARG A 300 2.78 21.23 10.77
CA ARG A 300 1.69 21.00 11.71
C ARG A 300 1.23 22.29 12.39
N SER A 301 2.18 23.13 12.83
CA SER A 301 1.87 24.40 13.50
C SER A 301 1.17 25.37 12.55
N TRP A 302 1.69 25.51 11.32
CA TRP A 302 1.07 26.26 10.25
C TRP A 302 -0.34 25.75 9.95
N PHE A 303 -0.51 24.43 9.75
CA PHE A 303 -1.80 23.82 9.42
C PHE A 303 -2.87 24.13 10.48
N LYS A 304 -2.53 23.98 11.76
CA LYS A 304 -3.41 24.27 12.90
C LYS A 304 -3.70 25.76 13.02
N SER A 305 -2.67 26.61 12.93
CA SER A 305 -2.84 28.07 13.07
C SER A 305 -3.71 28.68 11.96
N GLN A 306 -3.61 28.14 10.75
CA GLN A 306 -4.41 28.55 9.60
C GLN A 306 -5.74 27.80 9.48
N ASN A 307 -6.09 26.96 10.46
CA ASN A 307 -7.34 26.18 10.51
C ASN A 307 -7.61 25.38 9.23
N LYS A 308 -6.56 24.75 8.68
CA LYS A 308 -6.58 24.09 7.37
C LYS A 308 -7.43 22.83 7.33
N ILE A 309 -7.81 22.27 8.47
CA ILE A 309 -8.80 21.19 8.55
C ILE A 309 -10.11 21.55 7.82
N ARG A 310 -10.46 22.83 7.72
CA ARG A 310 -11.66 23.30 7.00
C ARG A 310 -11.58 23.20 5.48
N VAL A 311 -10.41 22.89 4.90
CA VAL A 311 -10.24 22.78 3.44
C VAL A 311 -11.00 21.56 2.90
N ASP A 312 -10.84 20.39 3.53
CA ASP A 312 -11.50 19.15 3.11
C ASP A 312 -11.72 18.14 4.24
N ASN A 313 -11.69 18.59 5.50
CA ASN A 313 -11.86 17.78 6.73
C ASN A 313 -10.76 16.75 7.01
N ARG A 314 -9.65 16.76 6.28
CA ARG A 314 -8.46 15.98 6.63
C ARG A 314 -7.60 16.71 7.66
N ASP A 315 -6.94 15.96 8.54
CA ASP A 315 -5.87 16.51 9.40
C ASP A 315 -4.53 16.56 8.66
N TRP A 316 -3.56 17.31 9.17
CA TRP A 316 -2.26 17.57 8.51
C TRP A 316 -1.52 16.30 8.07
N SER A 317 -1.56 15.25 8.90
CA SER A 317 -0.87 13.98 8.62
C SER A 317 -1.54 13.16 7.53
N GLU A 318 -2.81 13.41 7.21
CA GLU A 318 -3.56 12.72 6.14
C GLU A 318 -3.19 13.21 4.73
N TYR A 319 -2.32 14.22 4.64
CA TYR A 319 -1.73 14.69 3.38
C TYR A 319 -0.39 14.04 3.06
N LEU A 320 0.22 13.32 4.00
CA LEU A 320 1.63 12.96 3.93
C LEU A 320 1.83 11.45 3.71
N LEU A 321 2.83 11.10 2.91
CA LEU A 321 3.22 9.71 2.62
C LEU A 321 4.71 9.51 2.93
N TYR A 322 5.04 8.49 3.72
CA TYR A 322 6.42 8.01 3.83
C TYR A 322 6.89 7.46 2.48
N ALA A 323 8.10 7.84 2.08
CA ALA A 323 8.68 7.51 0.79
C ALA A 323 10.22 7.55 0.87
N SER A 324 10.90 6.61 0.22
CA SER A 324 12.37 6.53 0.24
C SER A 324 13.04 7.11 -0.99
N ASP A 325 12.40 7.01 -2.16
CA ASP A 325 12.99 7.27 -3.48
C ASP A 325 14.22 6.38 -3.76
N TYR A 326 14.18 5.13 -3.30
CA TYR A 326 15.20 4.13 -3.60
C TYR A 326 15.15 3.72 -5.09
N PRO A 327 16.28 3.58 -5.81
CA PRO A 327 17.66 3.58 -5.32
C PRO A 327 18.42 4.90 -5.41
N TYR A 328 17.76 6.01 -5.76
CA TYR A 328 18.42 7.32 -5.80
C TYR A 328 18.89 7.76 -4.41
N PHE A 329 18.13 7.41 -3.36
CA PHE A 329 18.50 7.66 -1.98
C PHE A 329 18.70 6.35 -1.20
N GLY A 330 19.84 6.27 -0.52
CA GLY A 330 20.24 5.11 0.25
C GLY A 330 19.54 4.99 1.61
N ASP A 331 19.79 3.86 2.26
CA ASP A 331 19.23 3.44 3.55
C ASP A 331 19.42 4.46 4.69
N VAL A 332 20.54 5.19 4.71
CA VAL A 332 20.80 6.26 5.68
C VAL A 332 19.77 7.40 5.56
N HIS A 333 19.36 7.77 4.36
CA HIS A 333 18.40 8.86 4.16
C HIS A 333 17.01 8.44 4.64
N ALA A 334 16.53 7.28 4.18
CA ALA A 334 15.26 6.71 4.61
C ALA A 334 15.20 6.51 6.13
N GLN A 335 16.28 5.97 6.73
CA GLN A 335 16.36 5.76 8.17
C GLN A 335 16.23 7.07 8.96
N LYS A 336 16.86 8.17 8.50
CA LYS A 336 16.81 9.45 9.22
C LYS A 336 15.40 10.06 9.24
N LEU A 337 14.61 9.89 8.18
CA LEU A 337 13.20 10.29 8.18
C LEU A 337 12.38 9.47 9.17
N LEU A 338 12.50 8.14 9.07
CA LEU A 338 11.77 7.18 9.89
C LEU A 338 12.10 7.34 11.37
N LYS A 339 13.39 7.53 11.70
CA LYS A 339 13.88 7.84 13.04
C LYS A 339 13.13 9.01 13.63
N TYR A 340 12.91 10.08 12.86
CA TYR A 340 12.18 11.23 13.39
C TYR A 340 10.72 10.88 13.68
N ILE A 341 10.01 10.26 12.73
CA ILE A 341 8.57 9.96 12.86
C ILE A 341 8.26 9.14 14.12
N ILE A 342 9.19 8.30 14.58
CA ILE A 342 8.98 7.36 15.71
C ILE A 342 9.77 7.71 16.98
N ASN A 343 10.42 8.87 17.07
CA ASN A 343 11.17 9.26 18.28
C ASN A 343 10.35 10.11 19.25
N LYS A 344 10.90 10.30 20.46
CA LYS A 344 10.31 11.15 21.50
C LYS A 344 10.00 12.58 21.03
N ARG A 345 10.89 13.21 20.27
CA ARG A 345 10.73 14.61 19.79
C ARG A 345 9.49 14.78 18.92
N PHE A 346 9.14 13.81 18.07
CA PHE A 346 7.92 13.87 17.27
C PHE A 346 6.67 13.97 18.15
N PHE A 347 6.60 13.18 19.22
CA PHE A 347 5.46 13.19 20.15
C PHE A 347 5.47 14.43 21.05
N ASP A 348 6.62 14.80 21.60
CA ASP A 348 6.75 15.98 22.47
C ASP A 348 6.41 17.28 21.75
N SER A 349 6.64 17.34 20.44
CA SER A 349 6.25 18.50 19.62
C SER A 349 4.77 18.48 19.20
N GLY A 350 3.99 17.48 19.60
CA GLY A 350 2.55 17.38 19.38
C GLY A 350 2.11 16.42 18.28
N GLY A 351 2.99 15.51 17.83
CA GLY A 351 2.62 14.39 16.97
C GLY A 351 1.93 13.27 17.75
N THR A 352 1.11 12.48 17.06
CA THR A 352 0.32 11.40 17.65
C THR A 352 0.58 10.06 16.97
N LEU A 353 0.15 8.96 17.59
CA LEU A 353 0.18 7.64 16.92
C LEU A 353 -0.71 7.58 15.69
N ASN A 354 -1.78 8.38 15.64
CA ASN A 354 -2.61 8.49 14.45
C ASN A 354 -1.84 9.13 13.29
N ASP A 355 -1.04 10.16 13.58
CA ASP A 355 -0.16 10.78 12.58
C ASP A 355 0.88 9.80 12.05
N VAL A 356 1.52 9.02 12.94
CA VAL A 356 2.44 7.96 12.54
C VAL A 356 1.74 6.94 11.65
N ARG A 357 0.53 6.49 12.00
CA ARG A 357 -0.26 5.55 11.17
C ARG A 357 -0.57 6.10 9.79
N ASN A 358 -1.04 7.35 9.73
CA ASN A 358 -1.36 8.05 8.49
C ASN A 358 -0.13 8.12 7.57
N ILE A 359 0.97 8.69 8.08
CA ILE A 359 2.21 8.94 7.32
C ILE A 359 2.85 7.62 6.87
N MET A 360 2.97 6.64 7.77
CA MET A 360 3.76 5.44 7.50
C MET A 360 3.14 4.51 6.47
N GLY A 361 1.82 4.52 6.28
CA GLY A 361 1.22 3.63 5.28
C GLY A 361 -0.29 3.70 5.12
N LEU A 362 -1.03 4.19 6.12
CA LEU A 362 -2.50 4.21 6.02
C LEU A 362 -2.98 5.12 4.89
N ASN A 363 -2.37 6.28 4.69
CA ASN A 363 -2.71 7.15 3.56
C ASN A 363 -2.44 6.46 2.22
N GLN A 364 -1.33 5.73 2.09
CA GLN A 364 -1.01 4.96 0.91
C GLN A 364 -2.05 3.85 0.64
N ILE A 365 -2.59 3.21 1.67
CA ILE A 365 -3.70 2.24 1.52
C ILE A 365 -4.97 2.94 1.06
N LYS A 366 -5.36 4.05 1.71
CA LYS A 366 -6.60 4.80 1.44
C LYS A 366 -6.71 5.23 -0.02
N ILE A 367 -5.60 5.51 -0.69
CA ILE A 367 -5.60 5.97 -2.09
C ILE A 367 -5.59 4.85 -3.14
N LEU A 368 -5.38 3.58 -2.76
CA LEU A 368 -5.31 2.49 -3.74
C LEU A 368 -6.70 2.18 -4.34
N PRO A 369 -6.77 1.77 -5.62
CA PRO A 369 -8.04 1.52 -6.31
C PRO A 369 -8.95 0.54 -5.56
N GLU A 370 -8.37 -0.50 -4.95
CA GLU A 370 -9.10 -1.59 -4.32
C GLU A 370 -9.93 -1.14 -3.10
N TYR A 371 -9.56 -0.01 -2.49
CA TYR A 371 -10.26 0.56 -1.35
C TYR A 371 -11.26 1.66 -1.75
N ASN A 372 -11.30 2.03 -3.03
CA ASN A 372 -12.14 3.12 -3.52
C ASN A 372 -13.18 2.67 -4.54
N LEU A 373 -12.95 1.53 -5.21
CA LEU A 373 -13.91 0.91 -6.10
C LEU A 373 -14.53 -0.33 -5.44
N PRO A 374 -15.77 -0.70 -5.82
CA PRO A 374 -16.33 -1.99 -5.43
C PRO A 374 -15.46 -3.14 -5.93
N GLN A 375 -15.08 -4.04 -5.03
CA GLN A 375 -14.37 -5.27 -5.41
C GLN A 375 -15.39 -6.38 -5.59
N VAL A 376 -15.70 -6.70 -6.84
CA VAL A 376 -16.69 -7.69 -7.26
C VAL A 376 -16.06 -8.67 -8.22
N ARG A 377 -16.57 -9.91 -8.26
CA ARG A 377 -16.24 -10.82 -9.34
C ARG A 377 -17.01 -10.39 -10.59
N LYS A 378 -16.29 -10.17 -11.69
CA LYS A 378 -16.92 -9.68 -12.95
C LYS A 378 -17.77 -10.77 -13.60
N ASP A 379 -17.22 -11.97 -13.76
CA ASP A 379 -17.81 -13.06 -14.54
C ASP A 379 -17.55 -14.45 -13.94
N GLY A 380 -18.27 -15.45 -14.44
CA GLY A 380 -18.09 -16.87 -14.13
C GLY A 380 -19.20 -17.48 -13.26
N PRO A 381 -19.24 -18.82 -13.17
CA PRO A 381 -20.24 -19.54 -12.38
C PRO A 381 -20.02 -19.28 -10.88
N ALA A 382 -21.08 -19.40 -10.08
CA ALA A 382 -20.94 -19.42 -8.62
C ALA A 382 -19.94 -20.51 -8.21
N LEU A 383 -18.96 -20.12 -7.40
CA LEU A 383 -17.95 -21.03 -6.88
C LEU A 383 -18.28 -21.34 -5.41
N PRO A 384 -18.03 -22.57 -4.96
CA PRO A 384 -18.36 -22.97 -3.59
C PRO A 384 -17.51 -22.20 -2.57
N SER A 385 -18.10 -21.95 -1.40
CA SER A 385 -17.36 -21.48 -0.23
C SER A 385 -16.97 -22.66 0.67
N THR A 386 -16.03 -22.44 1.58
CA THR A 386 -15.64 -23.46 2.57
C THR A 386 -15.62 -22.84 3.96
N ILE A 387 -16.46 -23.38 4.85
CA ILE A 387 -16.41 -23.11 6.29
C ILE A 387 -15.44 -24.11 6.89
N ILE A 388 -14.48 -23.61 7.66
CA ILE A 388 -13.44 -24.40 8.27
C ILE A 388 -13.68 -24.39 9.78
N SER A 389 -13.89 -25.57 10.34
CA SER A 389 -14.17 -25.77 11.76
C SER A 389 -13.31 -26.88 12.33
N ASN A 390 -12.46 -26.56 13.30
CA ASN A 390 -11.65 -27.54 13.99
C ASN A 390 -12.11 -27.73 15.44
N ALA A 391 -13.38 -28.10 15.62
CA ALA A 391 -13.97 -28.28 16.95
C ALA A 391 -13.33 -29.42 17.78
N GLN A 392 -12.59 -30.32 17.14
CA GLN A 392 -12.04 -31.53 17.78
C GLN A 392 -10.57 -31.40 18.20
N ASN A 393 -9.84 -30.39 17.73
CA ASN A 393 -8.43 -30.21 18.05
C ASN A 393 -8.14 -28.75 18.43
N GLU A 394 -8.11 -28.49 19.74
CA GLU A 394 -7.88 -27.14 20.31
C GLU A 394 -6.51 -26.54 19.95
N ASN A 395 -5.57 -27.34 19.45
CA ASN A 395 -4.21 -26.89 19.16
C ASN A 395 -4.02 -26.33 17.74
N ILE A 396 -5.00 -26.45 16.84
CA ILE A 396 -4.88 -25.94 15.47
C ILE A 396 -6.03 -24.98 15.16
N ASN A 397 -5.68 -23.73 14.87
CA ASN A 397 -6.64 -22.69 14.52
C ASN A 397 -7.24 -22.95 13.13
N SER A 398 -8.58 -22.89 12.98
CA SER A 398 -9.26 -23.03 11.68
C SER A 398 -8.73 -22.09 10.60
N TYR A 399 -8.30 -20.89 10.98
CA TYR A 399 -7.67 -19.93 10.06
C TYR A 399 -6.28 -20.39 9.59
N GLU A 400 -5.52 -21.07 10.45
CA GLU A 400 -4.22 -21.65 10.08
C GLU A 400 -4.38 -22.84 9.13
N ILE A 401 -5.42 -23.65 9.29
CA ILE A 401 -5.76 -24.71 8.34
C ILE A 401 -5.99 -24.11 6.94
N ALA A 402 -6.73 -23.00 6.86
CA ALA A 402 -6.95 -22.29 5.61
C ALA A 402 -5.63 -21.80 4.97
N ILE A 403 -4.74 -21.22 5.77
CA ILE A 403 -3.44 -20.74 5.30
C ILE A 403 -2.55 -21.89 4.84
N LYS A 404 -2.52 -23.02 5.55
CA LYS A 404 -1.76 -24.21 5.14
C LYS A 404 -2.26 -24.76 3.80
N ALA A 405 -3.58 -24.79 3.60
CA ALA A 405 -4.16 -25.18 2.32
C ALA A 405 -3.75 -24.21 1.19
N ILE A 406 -3.81 -22.89 1.41
CA ILE A 406 -3.31 -21.89 0.44
C ILE A 406 -1.82 -22.11 0.14
N ALA A 407 -0.98 -22.28 1.16
CA ALA A 407 0.45 -22.54 1.00
C ALA A 407 0.71 -23.79 0.15
N LYS A 408 -0.05 -24.87 0.40
CA LYS A 408 0.03 -26.11 -0.38
C LYS A 408 -0.27 -25.86 -1.87
N LEU A 409 -1.35 -25.15 -2.17
CA LEU A 409 -1.75 -24.84 -3.55
C LEU A 409 -0.74 -23.94 -4.28
N ILE A 410 -0.08 -23.03 -3.57
CA ILE A 410 1.02 -22.20 -4.13
C ILE A 410 2.19 -23.10 -4.52
N VAL A 411 2.60 -23.99 -3.62
CA VAL A 411 3.73 -24.91 -3.83
C VAL A 411 3.43 -25.92 -4.94
N GLU A 412 2.19 -26.36 -5.05
CA GLU A 412 1.70 -27.22 -6.14
C GLU A 412 1.47 -26.47 -7.46
N ASN A 413 1.74 -25.16 -7.49
CA ASN A 413 1.55 -24.29 -8.65
C ASN A 413 0.12 -24.37 -9.23
N LYS A 414 -0.89 -24.52 -8.38
CA LYS A 414 -2.30 -24.41 -8.75
C LYS A 414 -2.78 -22.96 -8.69
N ILE A 415 -2.24 -22.19 -7.74
CA ILE A 415 -2.60 -20.79 -7.52
C ILE A 415 -1.38 -19.87 -7.57
N ASP A 416 -1.61 -18.63 -7.99
CA ASP A 416 -0.74 -17.49 -7.75
C ASP A 416 -1.48 -16.45 -6.91
N ILE A 417 -0.78 -15.68 -6.08
CA ILE A 417 -1.38 -14.50 -5.45
C ILE A 417 -0.93 -13.28 -6.23
N LYS A 418 -1.87 -12.61 -6.89
CA LYS A 418 -1.63 -11.39 -7.67
C LYS A 418 -1.46 -10.16 -6.79
N ARG A 419 -2.22 -10.08 -5.69
CA ARG A 419 -2.17 -9.05 -4.64
C ARG A 419 -3.10 -9.45 -3.50
N PHE A 420 -3.02 -8.73 -2.38
CA PHE A 420 -3.99 -8.83 -1.29
C PHE A 420 -4.43 -7.46 -0.79
N CYS A 421 -5.59 -7.41 -0.16
CA CYS A 421 -6.13 -6.26 0.52
C CYS A 421 -6.46 -6.63 1.96
N ILE A 422 -6.15 -5.71 2.87
CA ILE A 422 -6.33 -5.87 4.30
C ILE A 422 -7.72 -5.38 4.65
N GLN A 423 -8.47 -6.18 5.41
CA GLN A 423 -9.71 -5.72 5.99
C GLN A 423 -9.41 -4.95 7.28
N PHE A 424 -10.11 -3.85 7.47
CA PHE A 424 -10.11 -3.09 8.71
C PHE A 424 -11.29 -3.55 9.57
N LYS A 425 -11.35 -3.18 10.83
CA LYS A 425 -12.56 -3.37 11.64
C LYS A 425 -13.60 -2.34 11.23
N GLU A 426 -14.05 -1.49 12.13
CA GLU A 426 -15.12 -0.52 11.87
C GLU A 426 -14.62 0.74 11.17
N THR A 427 -13.34 1.07 11.36
CA THR A 427 -12.70 2.28 10.88
C THR A 427 -11.28 1.96 10.42
N TRP A 428 -10.64 2.91 9.76
CA TRP A 428 -9.23 2.82 9.36
C TRP A 428 -8.23 2.66 10.52
N ASN A 429 -8.66 2.85 11.76
CA ASN A 429 -7.77 2.87 12.93
C ASN A 429 -7.34 1.48 13.40
N GLU A 430 -8.11 0.44 13.06
CA GLU A 430 -7.87 -0.92 13.56
C GLU A 430 -7.90 -1.93 12.42
N PHE A 431 -6.79 -2.65 12.26
CA PHE A 431 -6.70 -3.76 11.33
C PHE A 431 -7.49 -4.97 11.83
N ASN A 432 -8.03 -5.71 10.87
CA ASN A 432 -8.44 -7.09 11.06
C ASN A 432 -7.37 -8.00 10.42
N ASP A 433 -7.26 -9.23 10.90
CA ASP A 433 -6.40 -10.25 10.26
C ASP A 433 -7.03 -10.81 8.98
N ASP A 434 -8.26 -10.40 8.67
CA ASP A 434 -9.00 -10.84 7.50
C ASP A 434 -8.48 -10.15 6.23
N VAL A 435 -8.45 -10.90 5.14
CA VAL A 435 -7.88 -10.44 3.87
C VAL A 435 -8.77 -10.78 2.69
N LEU A 436 -8.71 -9.93 1.67
CA LEU A 436 -9.16 -10.25 0.32
C LEU A 436 -7.93 -10.58 -0.52
N LEU A 437 -7.88 -11.78 -1.08
CA LEU A 437 -6.83 -12.25 -1.97
C LEU A 437 -7.30 -12.15 -3.41
N TYR A 438 -6.49 -11.56 -4.28
CA TYR A 438 -6.65 -11.68 -5.73
C TYR A 438 -5.72 -12.80 -6.16
N THR A 439 -6.29 -13.93 -6.52
CA THR A 439 -5.53 -15.10 -6.93
C THR A 439 -5.70 -15.34 -8.43
N LEU A 440 -4.76 -16.06 -9.02
CA LEU A 440 -4.84 -16.52 -10.40
C LEU A 440 -4.86 -18.03 -10.42
N LYS A 441 -5.77 -18.62 -11.20
CA LYS A 441 -5.69 -20.03 -11.57
C LYS A 441 -4.50 -20.21 -12.50
N ARG A 442 -3.51 -21.02 -12.13
CA ARG A 442 -2.30 -21.18 -12.97
C ARG A 442 -2.58 -21.80 -14.33
N ALA A 443 -3.61 -22.64 -14.43
CA ALA A 443 -3.99 -23.30 -15.68
C ALA A 443 -4.62 -22.34 -16.70
N THR A 444 -5.40 -21.35 -16.26
CA THR A 444 -6.21 -20.49 -17.16
C THR A 444 -5.85 -19.01 -17.07
N ASN A 445 -5.06 -18.60 -16.07
CA ASN A 445 -4.87 -17.21 -15.65
C ASN A 445 -6.17 -16.47 -15.28
N GLU A 446 -7.26 -17.18 -15.02
CA GLU A 446 -8.50 -16.59 -14.49
C GLU A 446 -8.23 -15.99 -13.11
N GLU A 447 -8.62 -14.73 -12.92
CA GLU A 447 -8.54 -14.06 -11.62
C GLU A 447 -9.73 -14.45 -10.75
N VAL A 448 -9.44 -14.94 -9.54
CA VAL A 448 -10.44 -15.29 -8.53
C VAL A 448 -10.20 -14.44 -7.28
N LEU A 449 -11.24 -13.78 -6.80
CA LEU A 449 -11.16 -12.98 -5.58
C LEU A 449 -11.62 -13.86 -4.42
N ILE A 450 -10.73 -14.16 -3.47
CA ILE A 450 -11.00 -15.01 -2.32
C ILE A 450 -10.99 -14.17 -1.05
N ILE A 451 -12.08 -14.19 -0.30
CA ILE A 451 -12.11 -13.69 1.08
C ILE A 451 -11.61 -14.79 1.99
N LEU A 452 -10.71 -14.43 2.90
CA LEU A 452 -10.29 -15.26 4.02
C LEU A 452 -10.59 -14.50 5.31
N THR A 453 -11.57 -14.99 6.08
CA THR A 453 -12.07 -14.31 7.28
C THR A 453 -12.19 -15.24 8.47
N LYS A 454 -11.94 -14.72 9.68
CA LYS A 454 -12.23 -15.37 10.96
C LYS A 454 -13.67 -15.04 11.37
N LEU A 455 -14.59 -16.00 11.19
CA LEU A 455 -15.99 -15.84 11.62
C LEU A 455 -16.10 -15.88 13.15
N VAL A 456 -15.40 -16.82 13.78
CA VAL A 456 -15.30 -16.93 15.23
C VAL A 456 -13.84 -17.14 15.57
N LYS A 457 -13.30 -16.25 16.42
CA LYS A 457 -11.89 -16.24 16.82
C LYS A 457 -11.43 -17.67 17.15
N ASP A 458 -10.40 -18.12 16.43
CA ASP A 458 -9.70 -19.40 16.55
C ASP A 458 -10.52 -20.67 16.30
N ARG A 459 -11.85 -20.56 16.10
CA ARG A 459 -12.76 -21.70 15.97
C ARG A 459 -13.35 -21.87 14.58
N LEU A 460 -13.73 -20.77 13.93
CA LEU A 460 -14.37 -20.80 12.62
C LEU A 460 -13.70 -19.82 11.68
N ALA A 461 -13.24 -20.33 10.54
CA ALA A 461 -12.77 -19.52 9.42
C ALA A 461 -13.64 -19.77 8.19
N LEU A 462 -13.68 -18.79 7.30
CA LEU A 462 -14.36 -18.88 6.01
C LEU A 462 -13.35 -18.52 4.93
N ILE A 463 -13.24 -19.41 3.95
CA ILE A 463 -12.58 -19.14 2.68
C ILE A 463 -13.63 -19.18 1.59
N ALA A 464 -13.85 -18.05 0.91
CA ALA A 464 -14.97 -17.89 0.01
C ALA A 464 -14.60 -17.06 -1.22
N PRO A 465 -14.86 -17.56 -2.43
CA PRO A 465 -14.86 -16.72 -3.62
C PRO A 465 -15.90 -15.61 -3.52
N LEU A 466 -15.54 -14.40 -3.96
CA LEU A 466 -16.51 -13.34 -4.17
C LEU A 466 -17.49 -13.74 -5.29
N ILE A 467 -18.74 -13.37 -5.09
CA ILE A 467 -19.83 -13.57 -6.04
C ILE A 467 -20.17 -12.25 -6.74
N LYS A 468 -20.81 -12.34 -7.91
CA LYS A 468 -21.01 -11.21 -8.83
C LYS A 468 -21.84 -10.07 -8.21
N GLU A 469 -22.80 -10.42 -7.37
CA GLU A 469 -23.80 -9.50 -6.85
C GLU A 469 -23.33 -8.72 -5.61
N ILE A 470 -22.14 -9.02 -5.08
CA ILE A 470 -21.71 -8.45 -3.80
C ILE A 470 -20.24 -8.04 -3.78
N SER A 471 -20.03 -6.83 -3.32
CA SER A 471 -18.71 -6.26 -3.09
C SER A 471 -18.11 -6.73 -1.76
N TRP A 472 -16.79 -6.96 -1.74
CA TRP A 472 -16.05 -7.05 -0.48
C TRP A 472 -16.27 -5.81 0.39
N ASN A 473 -16.40 -6.03 1.70
CA ASN A 473 -16.45 -4.95 2.67
C ASN A 473 -15.07 -4.75 3.29
N LYS A 474 -14.44 -3.60 2.99
CA LYS A 474 -13.12 -3.23 3.52
C LYS A 474 -13.14 -2.95 5.01
N PHE A 475 -14.30 -2.61 5.58
CA PHE A 475 -14.54 -2.50 7.00
C PHE A 475 -15.28 -3.75 7.46
N GLY A 476 -14.81 -4.42 8.50
CA GLY A 476 -15.37 -5.64 9.03
C GLY A 476 -16.79 -5.45 9.57
N TYR A 477 -17.32 -6.53 10.16
CA TYR A 477 -18.72 -6.61 10.55
C TYR A 477 -18.86 -6.40 12.05
N LYS A 478 -19.36 -5.23 12.49
CA LYS A 478 -19.72 -5.00 13.90
C LYS A 478 -21.07 -5.61 14.25
N TYR A 479 -22.06 -5.33 13.40
CA TYR A 479 -23.41 -5.87 13.46
C TYR A 479 -23.82 -6.26 12.05
N PHE A 480 -24.50 -7.40 11.88
CA PHE A 480 -25.00 -7.79 10.56
C PHE A 480 -26.20 -6.92 10.15
N ASN A 481 -25.92 -5.87 9.38
CA ASN A 481 -26.95 -5.09 8.72
C ASN A 481 -27.58 -5.92 7.56
N PRO A 482 -28.68 -5.47 6.93
CA PRO A 482 -29.32 -6.22 5.85
C PRO A 482 -28.39 -6.55 4.66
N ARG A 483 -27.41 -5.69 4.35
CA ARG A 483 -26.41 -5.94 3.30
C ARG A 483 -25.45 -7.06 3.71
N ASP A 484 -24.99 -7.07 4.95
CA ASP A 484 -24.12 -8.13 5.47
C ASP A 484 -24.86 -9.47 5.54
N ARG A 485 -26.14 -9.46 5.95
CA ARG A 485 -26.98 -10.66 5.93
C ARG A 485 -27.14 -11.22 4.53
N LYS A 486 -27.38 -10.36 3.54
CA LYS A 486 -27.43 -10.74 2.12
C LYS A 486 -26.07 -11.31 1.64
N PHE A 487 -24.97 -10.73 2.12
CA PHE A 487 -23.62 -11.23 1.86
C PHE A 487 -23.39 -12.64 2.36
N PHE A 488 -23.61 -12.86 3.66
CA PHE A 488 -23.43 -14.19 4.22
C PHE A 488 -24.46 -15.20 3.70
N SER A 489 -25.72 -14.80 3.47
CA SER A 489 -26.72 -15.74 2.94
C SER A 489 -26.38 -16.24 1.54
N LEU A 490 -25.80 -15.40 0.68
CA LEU A 490 -25.41 -15.79 -0.66
C LEU A 490 -24.10 -16.61 -0.66
N ILE A 491 -23.10 -16.19 0.11
CA ILE A 491 -21.82 -16.92 0.21
C ILE A 491 -22.02 -18.30 0.86
N LEU A 492 -22.88 -18.41 1.87
CA LEU A 492 -23.13 -19.66 2.57
C LEU A 492 -24.17 -20.55 1.87
N LYS A 493 -24.74 -20.13 0.74
CA LYS A 493 -25.75 -20.94 0.02
C LYS A 493 -25.16 -22.22 -0.56
N GLN A 494 -23.90 -22.18 -0.99
CA GLN A 494 -23.14 -23.31 -1.53
C GLN A 494 -21.83 -23.42 -0.75
N ASN A 495 -21.90 -23.96 0.47
CA ASN A 495 -20.74 -24.11 1.33
C ASN A 495 -20.41 -25.59 1.58
N TYR A 496 -19.13 -25.90 1.60
CA TYR A 496 -18.60 -27.12 2.17
C TYR A 496 -18.13 -26.88 3.60
N LEU A 497 -18.29 -27.89 4.44
CA LEU A 497 -17.69 -27.93 5.77
C LEU A 497 -16.41 -28.75 5.69
N ALA A 498 -15.30 -28.15 6.12
CA ALA A 498 -14.02 -28.82 6.22
C ALA A 498 -13.51 -28.76 7.67
N MET A 499 -12.97 -29.88 8.16
CA MET A 499 -12.44 -29.99 9.52
C MET A 499 -10.92 -30.15 9.57
N GLU A 500 -10.32 -30.51 8.44
CA GLU A 500 -8.88 -30.77 8.32
C GLU A 500 -8.32 -30.18 7.03
N GLU A 501 -6.99 -30.03 6.99
CA GLU A 501 -6.27 -29.39 5.88
C GLU A 501 -6.56 -30.04 4.53
N LYS A 502 -6.59 -31.37 4.46
CA LYS A 502 -6.84 -32.11 3.21
C LYS A 502 -8.20 -31.76 2.60
N GLN A 503 -9.25 -31.70 3.42
CA GLN A 503 -10.60 -31.35 2.97
C GLN A 503 -10.66 -29.92 2.42
N VAL A 504 -9.95 -28.97 3.06
CA VAL A 504 -9.84 -27.59 2.56
C VAL A 504 -9.11 -27.57 1.21
N ILE A 505 -8.02 -28.33 1.06
CA ILE A 505 -7.30 -28.44 -0.22
C ILE A 505 -8.20 -29.03 -1.32
N ASP A 506 -8.96 -30.07 -1.01
CA ASP A 506 -9.87 -30.72 -1.96
C ASP A 506 -10.98 -29.74 -2.41
N CYS A 507 -11.56 -28.97 -1.48
CA CYS A 507 -12.54 -27.93 -1.78
C CYS A 507 -11.95 -26.81 -2.65
N LEU A 508 -10.75 -26.31 -2.31
CA LEU A 508 -10.10 -25.26 -3.08
C LEU A 508 -9.65 -25.74 -4.47
N THR A 509 -9.28 -27.01 -4.62
CA THR A 509 -8.94 -27.59 -5.95
C THR A 509 -10.16 -27.64 -6.88
N GLN A 510 -11.40 -27.57 -6.37
CA GLN A 510 -12.58 -27.41 -7.24
C GLN A 510 -12.70 -25.98 -7.79
N ILE A 511 -12.06 -25.00 -7.13
CA ILE A 511 -11.99 -23.61 -7.59
C ILE A 511 -10.86 -23.43 -8.61
N TYR A 512 -9.69 -24.05 -8.39
CA TYR A 512 -8.46 -23.86 -9.17
C TYR A 512 -8.04 -25.10 -9.93
#